data_AF-A0AA89BPH4-F1
#
_entry.id   AF-A0AA89BPH4-F1
#
_cell.length_a   1.000
_cell.length_b   1.000
_cell.length_c   1.000
_cell.angle_alpha   90.00
_cell.angle_beta   90.00
_cell.angle_gamma   90.00
#
_symmetry.space_group_name_H-M   'P 1'
#
loop_
_entity.id
_entity.type
_entity.pdbx_description
1 polymer ?
#
loop_
_entity_poly.entity_id
_entity_poly.type
_entity_poly.pdbx_seq_one_letter_code
_entity_poly.pdbx_strand_id
1 'polypeptide(L)'
;MNITKGEENALKSLMNDNSIIIRPADKGSGIVIIDAASYKTDIEKELLSNGTYEQILETTVQKLDRKLKKTVNDMYKNGVITSDMKKYLLPSGDARKGRVQANQKLHKTGNPNRIIINGRHTKTENIAAFVEEELSSHVTKLPSYIQDTAAFLNKLKHISQPLPEDTIMFCLDVRALYPSIPRHEARLAAEKALNERKSKSVPTKDTLNLMTNMDNDHIPVYSTKSIIQKIRNRRHKKSGQNRNQSKQKQKPPPYEKKRTPNMRVRPGAQEE
;
A
#
# COMPACT_ATOMS: atom_id res chain seq x y z
N MET A 1 -0.88 8.46 -33.38
CA MET A 1 0.55 8.80 -33.21
C MET A 1 1.11 9.07 -34.59
N ASN A 2 1.82 10.19 -34.78
CA ASN A 2 2.49 10.50 -36.04
C ASN A 2 3.95 10.01 -35.93
N ILE A 3 4.15 8.71 -36.15
CA ILE A 3 5.47 8.05 -36.10
C ILE A 3 5.78 7.43 -37.45
N THR A 4 7.06 7.42 -37.81
CA THR A 4 7.54 6.79 -39.04
C THR A 4 7.47 5.26 -38.94
N LYS A 5 7.47 4.56 -40.08
CA LYS A 5 7.52 3.09 -40.11
C LYS A 5 8.77 2.52 -39.40
N GLY A 6 9.89 3.23 -39.49
CA GLY A 6 11.14 2.85 -38.82
C GLY A 6 11.00 2.90 -37.30
N GLU A 7 10.44 3.97 -36.76
CA GLU A 7 10.17 4.13 -35.32
C GLU A 7 9.14 3.12 -34.83
N GLU A 8 8.09 2.85 -35.60
CA GLU A 8 7.10 1.82 -35.27
C GLU A 8 7.76 0.44 -35.16
N ASN A 9 8.64 0.09 -36.09
CA ASN A 9 9.38 -1.17 -36.06
C ASN A 9 10.35 -1.23 -34.88
N ALA A 10 11.04 -0.12 -34.57
CA ALA A 10 11.91 -0.03 -33.40
C ALA A 10 11.14 -0.21 -32.08
N LEU A 11 9.96 0.43 -31.95
CA LEU A 11 9.08 0.26 -30.80
C LEU A 11 8.57 -1.18 -30.68
N LYS A 12 8.17 -1.82 -31.80
CA LYS A 12 7.79 -3.24 -31.81
C LYS A 12 8.94 -4.14 -31.38
N SER A 13 10.14 -3.89 -31.89
CA SER A 13 11.35 -4.62 -31.49
C SER A 13 11.60 -4.49 -29.98
N LEU A 14 11.51 -3.26 -29.46
CA LEU A 14 11.72 -2.98 -28.03
C LEU A 14 10.63 -3.61 -27.14
N MET A 15 9.36 -3.61 -27.57
CA MET A 15 8.26 -4.24 -26.84
C MET A 15 8.35 -5.78 -26.84
N ASN A 16 9.00 -6.37 -27.84
CA ASN A 16 9.17 -7.82 -27.98
C ASN A 16 10.47 -8.34 -27.36
N ASP A 17 11.37 -7.45 -26.90
CA ASP A 17 12.60 -7.83 -26.25
C ASP A 17 12.35 -8.30 -24.81
N ASN A 18 12.38 -9.62 -24.60
CA ASN A 18 12.16 -10.25 -23.30
C ASN A 18 13.38 -10.18 -22.37
N SER A 19 14.53 -9.68 -22.84
CA SER A 19 15.74 -9.49 -22.02
C SER A 19 15.67 -8.22 -21.16
N ILE A 20 14.72 -7.32 -21.44
CA ILE A 20 14.57 -6.06 -20.72
C ILE A 20 13.18 -5.94 -20.05
N ILE A 21 13.14 -5.10 -19.03
CA ILE A 21 11.93 -4.66 -18.34
C ILE A 21 11.88 -3.13 -18.41
N ILE A 22 10.78 -2.61 -18.95
CA ILE A 22 10.52 -1.18 -19.08
C ILE A 22 9.49 -0.78 -18.02
N ARG A 23 9.85 0.15 -17.14
CA ARG A 23 9.00 0.62 -16.03
C ARG A 23 9.09 2.13 -15.87
N PRO A 24 8.01 2.78 -15.39
CA PRO A 24 8.12 4.15 -14.92
C PRO A 24 9.02 4.21 -13.67
N ALA A 25 9.77 5.29 -13.53
CA ALA A 25 10.45 5.63 -12.29
C ALA A 25 9.42 5.90 -11.17
N ASP A 26 9.81 5.71 -9.91
CA ASP A 26 8.94 5.97 -8.75
C ASP A 26 8.51 7.45 -8.67
N LYS A 27 9.37 8.36 -9.13
CA LYS A 27 9.12 9.82 -9.19
C LYS A 27 9.79 10.43 -10.41
N GLY A 28 9.23 11.54 -10.90
CA GLY A 28 9.87 12.40 -11.91
C GLY A 28 9.61 12.04 -13.37
N SER A 29 8.52 11.34 -13.68
CA SER A 29 8.07 11.00 -15.05
C SER A 29 9.09 10.25 -15.94
N GLY A 30 10.23 9.82 -15.39
CA GLY A 30 11.25 9.08 -16.11
C GLY A 30 10.83 7.64 -16.42
N ILE A 31 11.48 7.06 -17.43
CA ILE A 31 11.36 5.65 -17.80
C ILE A 31 12.68 4.97 -17.47
N VAL A 32 12.61 3.75 -16.93
CA VAL A 32 13.75 2.92 -16.58
C VAL A 32 13.72 1.66 -17.43
N ILE A 33 14.85 1.33 -18.04
CA ILE A 33 15.09 0.08 -18.75
C ILE A 33 16.06 -0.73 -17.90
N ILE A 34 15.67 -1.96 -17.54
CA ILE A 34 16.40 -2.81 -16.61
C ILE A 34 16.55 -4.19 -17.24
N ASP A 35 17.69 -4.85 -17.06
CA ASP A 35 17.85 -6.27 -17.39
C ASP A 35 16.79 -7.12 -16.66
N ALA A 36 16.11 -7.99 -17.40
CA ALA A 36 14.97 -8.74 -16.91
C ALA A 36 15.35 -9.78 -15.85
N ALA A 37 16.56 -10.35 -15.92
CA ALA A 37 17.02 -11.31 -14.92
C ALA A 37 17.33 -10.61 -13.60
N SER A 38 18.12 -9.54 -13.65
CA SER A 38 18.49 -8.70 -12.51
C SER A 38 17.27 -8.14 -11.79
N TYR A 39 16.29 -7.63 -12.55
CA TYR A 39 15.04 -7.11 -12.01
C TYR A 39 14.28 -8.15 -11.17
N LYS A 40 14.19 -9.41 -11.63
CA LYS A 40 13.52 -10.48 -10.90
C LYS A 40 14.29 -10.86 -9.63
N THR A 41 15.60 -11.02 -9.74
CA THR A 41 16.48 -11.40 -8.62
C THR A 41 16.51 -10.34 -7.53
N ASP A 42 16.58 -9.05 -7.88
CA ASP A 42 16.61 -7.95 -6.92
C ASP A 42 15.31 -7.83 -6.13
N ILE A 43 14.16 -8.00 -6.81
CA ILE A 43 12.85 -8.02 -6.16
C ILE A 43 12.76 -9.18 -5.16
N GLU A 44 13.15 -10.39 -5.57
CA GLU A 44 13.13 -11.57 -4.71
C GLU A 44 14.01 -11.40 -3.48
N LYS A 45 15.23 -10.88 -3.68
CA LYS A 45 16.17 -10.57 -2.61
C LYS A 45 15.60 -9.52 -1.64
N GLU A 46 15.02 -8.44 -2.16
CA GLU A 46 14.46 -7.36 -1.32
C GLU A 46 13.31 -7.86 -0.46
N LEU A 47 12.39 -8.67 -1.03
CA LEU A 47 11.24 -9.23 -0.32
C LEU A 47 11.64 -10.15 0.83
N LEU A 48 12.69 -10.96 0.64
CA LEU A 48 13.11 -11.97 1.61
C LEU A 48 14.15 -11.45 2.62
N SER A 49 14.91 -10.39 2.29
CA SER A 49 16.02 -9.89 3.11
C SER A 49 15.61 -9.23 4.43
N ASN A 50 14.46 -8.56 4.47
CA ASN A 50 14.09 -7.67 5.58
C ASN A 50 13.18 -8.33 6.64
N GLY A 51 12.90 -9.63 6.50
CA GLY A 51 12.04 -10.39 7.41
C GLY A 51 10.57 -9.96 7.40
N THR A 52 10.12 -9.17 6.42
CA THR A 52 8.73 -8.77 6.26
C THR A 52 7.91 -9.86 5.60
N TYR A 53 8.51 -10.59 4.65
CA TYR A 53 7.86 -11.69 3.94
C TYR A 53 8.58 -13.01 4.20
N GLU A 54 7.85 -14.10 3.99
CA GLU A 54 8.40 -15.46 3.95
C GLU A 54 7.82 -16.26 2.80
N GLN A 55 8.64 -17.18 2.31
CA GLN A 55 8.20 -18.14 1.31
C GLN A 55 7.26 -19.17 1.94
N ILE A 56 6.20 -19.51 1.21
CA ILE A 56 5.25 -20.55 1.59
C ILE A 56 5.20 -21.65 0.53
N LEU A 57 4.79 -22.84 0.95
CA LEU A 57 4.59 -23.99 0.08
C LEU A 57 3.28 -23.88 -0.70
N GLU A 58 3.24 -24.51 -1.87
CA GLU A 58 2.03 -24.60 -2.70
C GLU A 58 0.85 -25.23 -1.93
N THR A 59 1.12 -26.20 -1.06
CA THR A 59 0.10 -26.82 -0.20
C THR A 59 -0.53 -25.82 0.77
N THR A 60 0.21 -24.81 1.23
CA THR A 60 -0.30 -23.71 2.05
C THR A 60 -1.18 -22.77 1.23
N VAL A 61 -0.75 -22.43 0.01
CA VAL A 61 -1.55 -21.64 -0.95
C VAL A 61 -2.91 -22.31 -1.18
N GLN A 62 -2.92 -23.59 -1.49
CA GLN A 62 -4.15 -24.37 -1.71
C GLN A 62 -5.04 -24.45 -0.46
N LYS A 63 -4.47 -24.45 0.74
CA LYS A 63 -5.23 -24.39 2.00
C LYS A 63 -5.92 -23.03 2.16
N LEU A 64 -5.21 -21.94 1.87
CA LEU A 64 -5.74 -20.57 1.93
C LEU A 64 -6.88 -20.38 0.93
N ASP A 65 -6.68 -20.81 -0.32
CA ASP A 65 -7.70 -20.76 -1.37
C ASP A 65 -8.96 -21.56 -0.99
N ARG A 66 -8.81 -22.76 -0.44
CA ARG A 66 -9.94 -23.57 0.04
C ARG A 66 -10.66 -22.91 1.19
N LYS A 67 -9.93 -22.29 2.12
CA LYS A 67 -10.51 -21.56 3.26
C LYS A 67 -11.34 -20.37 2.78
N LEU A 68 -10.81 -19.58 1.84
CA LEU A 68 -11.53 -18.46 1.24
C LEU A 68 -12.82 -18.91 0.57
N LYS A 69 -12.74 -19.93 -0.30
CA LYS A 69 -13.91 -20.50 -0.97
C LYS A 69 -14.93 -21.04 0.03
N LYS A 70 -14.48 -21.70 1.09
CA LYS A 70 -15.36 -22.20 2.15
C LYS A 70 -16.09 -21.06 2.84
N THR A 71 -15.38 -19.99 3.24
CA THR A 71 -16.00 -18.81 3.89
C THR A 71 -17.14 -18.24 3.06
N VAL A 72 -16.92 -17.96 1.77
CA VAL A 72 -17.99 -17.40 0.92
C VAL A 72 -19.12 -18.40 0.67
N ASN A 73 -18.82 -19.69 0.49
CA ASN A 73 -19.85 -20.71 0.33
C ASN A 73 -20.72 -20.89 1.58
N ASP A 74 -20.12 -20.83 2.77
CA ASP A 74 -20.84 -20.93 4.04
C ASP A 74 -21.73 -19.70 4.24
N MET A 75 -21.25 -18.49 3.91
CA MET A 75 -22.08 -17.27 3.90
C MET A 75 -23.32 -17.42 3.00
N TYR A 76 -23.15 -17.99 1.80
CA TYR A 76 -24.29 -18.24 0.90
C TYR A 76 -25.25 -19.28 1.46
N LYS A 77 -24.75 -20.42 1.95
CA LYS A 77 -25.59 -21.50 2.52
C LYS A 77 -26.40 -21.03 3.72
N ASN A 78 -25.83 -20.12 4.52
CA ASN A 78 -26.48 -19.55 5.69
C ASN A 78 -27.43 -18.37 5.35
N GLY A 79 -27.63 -18.05 4.06
CA GLY A 79 -28.49 -16.95 3.62
C GLY A 79 -27.94 -15.55 3.91
N VAL A 80 -26.65 -15.42 4.26
CA VAL A 80 -26.00 -14.12 4.55
C VAL A 80 -25.79 -13.31 3.27
N ILE A 81 -25.52 -13.99 2.15
CA ILE A 81 -25.32 -13.36 0.85
C ILE A 81 -26.18 -14.03 -0.21
N THR A 82 -26.56 -13.25 -1.23
CA THR A 82 -27.29 -13.74 -2.39
C THR A 82 -26.40 -14.55 -3.34
N SER A 83 -27.02 -15.24 -4.30
CA SER A 83 -26.30 -15.95 -5.36
C SER A 83 -25.43 -15.01 -6.19
N ASP A 84 -25.94 -13.82 -6.51
CA ASP A 84 -25.21 -12.80 -7.27
C ASP A 84 -24.00 -12.29 -6.49
N MET A 85 -24.15 -12.03 -5.19
CA MET A 85 -23.04 -11.63 -4.33
C MET A 85 -22.00 -12.75 -4.20
N LYS A 86 -22.41 -14.01 -4.11
CA LYS A 86 -21.48 -15.15 -4.16
C LYS A 86 -20.70 -15.17 -5.48
N LYS A 87 -21.37 -14.96 -6.62
CA LYS A 87 -20.72 -14.93 -7.95
C LYS A 87 -19.78 -13.74 -8.08
N TYR A 88 -20.10 -12.61 -7.46
CA TYR A 88 -19.23 -11.44 -7.39
C TYR A 88 -17.98 -11.71 -6.53
N LEU A 89 -18.14 -12.24 -5.31
CA LEU A 89 -17.03 -12.51 -4.39
C LEU A 89 -16.16 -13.69 -4.84
N LEU A 90 -16.73 -14.67 -5.55
CA LEU A 90 -16.05 -15.82 -6.14
C LEU A 90 -16.37 -15.93 -7.64
N PRO A 91 -15.75 -15.09 -8.48
CA PRO A 91 -15.97 -15.17 -9.91
C PRO A 91 -15.52 -16.54 -10.46
N SER A 92 -16.34 -17.13 -11.32
CA SER A 92 -16.11 -18.49 -11.86
C SER A 92 -15.05 -18.56 -12.96
N GLY A 93 -14.47 -17.43 -13.35
CA GLY A 93 -13.41 -17.36 -14.37
C GLY A 93 -12.00 -17.58 -13.80
N ASP A 94 -11.02 -17.61 -14.71
CA ASP A 94 -9.61 -17.73 -14.36
C ASP A 94 -9.09 -16.47 -13.68
N ALA A 95 -9.25 -16.43 -12.35
CA ALA A 95 -8.61 -15.43 -11.53
C ALA A 95 -7.10 -15.49 -11.73
N ARG A 96 -6.50 -14.36 -12.06
CA ARG A 96 -5.06 -14.26 -12.28
C ARG A 96 -4.35 -14.39 -10.95
N LYS A 97 -3.17 -15.01 -11.01
CA LYS A 97 -2.18 -14.92 -9.95
C LYS A 97 -1.74 -13.45 -9.83
N GLY A 98 -1.68 -12.93 -8.60
CA GLY A 98 -1.11 -11.62 -8.34
C GLY A 98 0.31 -11.52 -8.90
N ARG A 99 0.74 -10.32 -9.27
CA ARG A 99 2.08 -10.11 -9.83
C ARG A 99 2.84 -9.09 -8.99
N VAL A 100 4.03 -9.45 -8.55
CA VAL A 100 4.97 -8.47 -8.02
C VAL A 100 5.49 -7.62 -9.17
N GLN A 101 5.71 -6.34 -8.91
CA GLN A 101 6.41 -5.39 -9.77
C GLN A 101 7.25 -4.45 -8.89
N ALA A 102 8.16 -3.71 -9.49
CA ALA A 102 8.96 -2.69 -8.84
C ALA A 102 9.12 -1.45 -9.73
N ASN A 103 9.18 -0.29 -9.09
CA ASN A 103 9.63 0.96 -9.72
C ASN A 103 10.88 1.44 -8.98
N GLN A 104 11.93 1.84 -9.71
CA GLN A 104 13.16 2.34 -9.08
C GLN A 104 13.00 3.75 -8.54
N LYS A 105 13.51 3.99 -7.32
CA LYS A 105 13.54 5.31 -6.68
C LYS A 105 14.79 6.07 -7.09
N LEU A 106 14.82 6.60 -8.32
CA LEU A 106 15.96 7.34 -8.88
C LEU A 106 16.43 8.54 -8.05
N HIS A 107 15.54 9.07 -7.19
CA HIS A 107 15.84 10.18 -6.27
C HIS A 107 16.54 9.73 -4.97
N LYS A 108 16.94 8.46 -4.85
CA LYS A 108 17.64 7.90 -3.68
C LYS A 108 18.91 7.19 -4.14
N THR A 109 19.98 7.33 -3.36
CA THR A 109 21.25 6.65 -3.61
C THR A 109 21.04 5.14 -3.75
N GLY A 110 21.64 4.55 -4.80
CA GLY A 110 21.52 3.12 -5.10
C GLY A 110 20.18 2.71 -5.75
N ASN A 111 19.32 3.67 -6.13
CA ASN A 111 18.07 3.44 -6.85
C ASN A 111 17.20 2.29 -6.30
N PRO A 112 16.93 2.24 -4.98
CA PRO A 112 16.20 1.14 -4.36
C PRO A 112 14.80 0.99 -4.95
N ASN A 113 14.28 -0.23 -4.95
CA ASN A 113 12.97 -0.48 -5.52
C ASN A 113 11.84 0.05 -4.61
N ARG A 114 10.70 0.35 -5.24
CA ARG A 114 9.38 0.35 -4.62
C ARG A 114 8.65 -0.88 -5.10
N ILE A 115 8.56 -1.89 -4.25
CA ILE A 115 7.78 -3.09 -4.55
C ILE A 115 6.29 -2.74 -4.57
N ILE A 116 5.60 -3.24 -5.59
CA ILE A 116 4.17 -3.07 -5.85
C ILE A 116 3.60 -4.47 -6.09
N ILE A 117 2.44 -4.76 -5.49
CA ILE A 117 1.70 -5.99 -5.76
C ILE A 117 0.51 -5.62 -6.63
N ASN A 118 0.45 -6.18 -7.82
CA ASN A 118 -0.70 -6.05 -8.70
C ASN A 118 -1.76 -7.08 -8.31
N GLY A 119 -2.82 -6.61 -7.64
CA GLY A 119 -3.99 -7.37 -7.24
C GLY A 119 -5.14 -7.35 -8.24
N ARG A 120 -4.95 -6.81 -9.45
CA ARG A 120 -6.03 -6.74 -10.45
C ARG A 120 -6.35 -8.13 -11.00
N HIS A 121 -7.64 -8.43 -11.10
CA HIS A 121 -8.20 -9.71 -11.52
C HIS A 121 -7.76 -10.90 -10.65
N THR A 122 -7.37 -10.67 -9.41
CA THR A 122 -7.07 -11.76 -8.46
C THR A 122 -8.33 -12.25 -7.76
N LYS A 123 -8.23 -13.40 -7.08
CA LYS A 123 -9.34 -14.01 -6.32
C LYS A 123 -9.84 -13.14 -5.17
N THR A 124 -9.03 -12.18 -4.73
CA THR A 124 -9.28 -11.31 -3.59
C THR A 124 -9.69 -9.89 -3.97
N GLU A 125 -9.65 -9.52 -5.25
CA GLU A 125 -9.97 -8.15 -5.73
C GLU A 125 -11.39 -7.72 -5.33
N ASN A 126 -12.42 -8.50 -5.72
CA ASN A 126 -13.81 -8.18 -5.41
C ASN A 126 -14.11 -8.25 -3.92
N ILE A 127 -13.38 -9.10 -3.19
CA ILE A 127 -13.50 -9.20 -1.74
C ILE A 127 -12.92 -7.95 -1.07
N ALA A 128 -11.81 -7.42 -1.59
CA ALA A 128 -11.23 -6.17 -1.13
C ALA A 128 -12.18 -5.00 -1.35
N ALA A 129 -12.76 -4.91 -2.56
CA ALA A 129 -13.76 -3.89 -2.87
C ALA A 129 -14.98 -3.97 -1.95
N PHE A 130 -15.48 -5.18 -1.70
CA PHE A 130 -16.59 -5.41 -0.78
C PHE A 130 -16.25 -4.98 0.67
N VAL A 131 -15.09 -5.37 1.19
CA VAL A 131 -14.66 -4.99 2.55
C VAL A 131 -14.43 -3.48 2.67
N GLU A 132 -13.90 -2.85 1.62
CA GLU A 132 -13.72 -1.40 1.54
C GLU A 132 -15.08 -0.68 1.59
N GLU A 133 -16.06 -1.14 0.82
CA GLU A 133 -17.42 -0.59 0.82
C GLU A 133 -18.05 -0.66 2.21
N GLU A 134 -17.94 -1.80 2.89
CA GLU A 134 -18.44 -2.01 4.26
C GLU A 134 -17.79 -1.06 5.29
N LEU A 135 -16.54 -0.65 5.07
CA LEU A 135 -15.78 0.26 5.94
C LEU A 135 -15.89 1.74 5.54
N SER A 136 -16.28 2.03 4.30
CA SER A 136 -16.23 3.37 3.68
C SER A 136 -16.92 4.46 4.51
N SER A 137 -18.10 4.15 5.03
CA SER A 137 -18.92 5.10 5.81
C SER A 137 -18.29 5.46 7.16
N HIS A 138 -17.40 4.63 7.69
CA HIS A 138 -16.64 4.92 8.90
C HIS A 138 -15.40 5.76 8.55
N VAL A 139 -14.65 5.36 7.53
CA VAL A 139 -13.42 6.06 7.10
C VAL A 139 -13.68 7.53 6.79
N THR A 140 -14.75 7.81 6.04
CA THR A 140 -15.14 9.17 5.63
C THR A 140 -15.56 10.09 6.79
N LYS A 141 -15.92 9.53 7.94
CA LYS A 141 -16.31 10.28 9.15
C LYS A 141 -15.15 10.55 10.11
N LEU A 142 -13.98 9.95 9.86
CA LEU A 142 -12.82 10.16 10.72
C LEU A 142 -12.38 11.63 10.68
N PRO A 143 -12.02 12.25 11.82
CA PRO A 143 -11.52 13.62 11.84
C PRO A 143 -10.28 13.83 10.95
N SER A 144 -9.46 12.79 10.83
CA SER A 144 -8.26 12.76 10.00
C SER A 144 -8.52 12.49 8.51
N TYR A 145 -9.76 12.23 8.11
CA TYR A 145 -10.08 11.93 6.71
C TYR A 145 -9.79 13.15 5.82
N ILE A 146 -9.04 12.91 4.76
CA ILE A 146 -8.75 13.87 3.69
C ILE A 146 -9.00 13.13 2.39
N GLN A 147 -9.98 13.59 1.62
CA GLN A 147 -10.38 12.95 0.36
C GLN A 147 -9.32 13.16 -0.73
N ASP A 148 -8.92 14.42 -0.93
CA ASP A 148 -8.00 14.81 -1.99
C ASP A 148 -7.31 16.14 -1.67
N THR A 149 -6.46 16.61 -2.60
CA THR A 149 -5.73 17.88 -2.50
C THR A 149 -6.67 19.08 -2.39
N ALA A 150 -7.81 19.09 -3.09
CA ALA A 150 -8.74 20.22 -3.05
C ALA A 150 -9.45 20.30 -1.69
N ALA A 151 -9.90 19.17 -1.14
CA ALA A 151 -10.46 19.07 0.20
C ALA A 151 -9.45 19.53 1.27
N PHE A 152 -8.18 19.15 1.13
CA PHE A 152 -7.11 19.63 2.01
C PHE A 152 -6.93 21.15 1.94
N LEU A 153 -6.80 21.71 0.74
CA LEU A 153 -6.66 23.16 0.56
C LEU A 153 -7.87 23.93 1.11
N ASN A 154 -9.08 23.40 0.94
CA ASN A 154 -10.29 23.99 1.52
C ASN A 154 -10.26 23.96 3.05
N LYS A 155 -9.83 22.85 3.68
CA LYS A 155 -9.63 22.79 5.13
C LYS A 155 -8.63 23.85 5.62
N LEU A 156 -7.54 24.07 4.90
CA LEU A 156 -6.55 25.10 5.26
C LEU A 156 -7.13 26.53 5.22
N LYS A 157 -8.00 26.83 4.26
CA LYS A 157 -8.67 28.15 4.16
C LYS A 157 -9.56 28.47 5.37
N HIS A 158 -10.03 27.45 6.08
CA HIS A 158 -10.89 27.62 7.27
C HIS A 158 -10.09 27.73 8.58
N ILE A 159 -8.75 27.69 8.53
CA ILE A 159 -7.92 27.94 9.70
C ILE A 159 -7.89 29.44 9.98
N SER A 160 -8.38 29.86 11.15
CA SER A 160 -8.41 31.26 11.58
C SER A 160 -7.05 31.93 11.46
N GLN A 161 -7.05 33.13 10.88
CA GLN A 161 -5.88 33.97 10.71
C GLN A 161 -6.02 35.26 11.55
N PRO A 162 -4.90 35.83 12.06
CA PRO A 162 -3.55 35.30 11.98
C PRO A 162 -3.36 34.08 12.92
N LEU A 163 -2.42 33.21 12.57
CA LEU A 163 -2.00 32.15 13.49
C LEU A 163 -1.34 32.77 14.74
N PRO A 164 -1.44 32.15 15.92
CA PRO A 164 -0.71 32.58 17.12
C PRO A 164 0.80 32.70 16.89
N GLU A 165 1.44 33.67 17.54
CA GLU A 165 2.88 33.97 17.34
C GLU A 165 3.81 32.79 17.68
N ASP A 166 3.40 31.90 18.57
CA ASP A 166 4.15 30.71 19.00
C ASP A 166 3.88 29.46 18.13
N THR A 167 3.21 29.63 16.98
CA THR A 167 2.90 28.51 16.07
C THR A 167 4.16 27.94 15.42
N ILE A 168 4.32 26.62 15.47
CA ILE A 168 5.40 25.88 14.81
C ILE A 168 4.82 25.01 13.70
N MET A 169 5.36 25.15 12.48
CA MET A 169 5.10 24.21 11.40
C MET A 169 6.07 23.03 11.50
N PHE A 170 5.54 21.81 11.47
CA PHE A 170 6.36 20.61 11.35
C PHE A 170 5.74 19.65 10.33
N CYS A 171 6.59 18.81 9.73
CA CYS A 171 6.18 17.78 8.78
C CYS A 171 6.71 16.43 9.25
N LEU A 172 5.88 15.40 9.14
CA LEU A 172 6.23 14.01 9.47
C LEU A 172 5.97 13.13 8.25
N ASP A 173 6.86 12.16 8.02
CA ASP A 173 6.69 11.12 7.01
C ASP A 173 6.75 9.74 7.67
N VAL A 174 5.83 8.85 7.29
CA VAL A 174 5.79 7.48 7.81
C VAL A 174 6.58 6.59 6.87
N ARG A 175 7.69 6.03 7.37
CA ARG A 175 8.49 5.07 6.61
C ARG A 175 7.73 3.75 6.45
N ALA A 176 7.55 3.33 5.20
CA ALA A 176 7.01 2.01 4.85
C ALA A 176 5.68 1.69 5.55
N LEU A 177 4.68 2.56 5.37
CA LEU A 177 3.37 2.47 6.01
C LEU A 177 2.72 1.08 5.87
N TYR A 178 2.41 0.63 4.65
CA TYR A 178 1.69 -0.63 4.40
C TYR A 178 2.29 -1.86 5.09
N PRO A 179 3.61 -2.16 4.96
CA PRO A 179 4.18 -3.33 5.63
C PRO A 179 4.32 -3.16 7.15
N SER A 180 4.12 -1.95 7.68
CA SER A 180 4.25 -1.62 9.10
C SER A 180 2.90 -1.57 9.84
N ILE A 181 1.78 -1.75 9.14
CA ILE A 181 0.45 -1.76 9.77
C ILE A 181 0.36 -2.97 10.73
N PRO A 182 0.11 -2.75 12.03
CA PRO A 182 -0.03 -3.84 12.98
C PRO A 182 -1.38 -4.53 12.80
N ARG A 183 -1.36 -5.78 12.31
CA ARG A 183 -2.56 -6.51 11.86
C ARG A 183 -3.61 -6.70 12.96
N HIS A 184 -3.19 -6.97 14.19
CA HIS A 184 -4.11 -7.19 15.31
C HIS A 184 -4.89 -5.90 15.64
N GLU A 185 -4.18 -4.79 15.82
CA GLU A 185 -4.78 -3.48 16.10
C GLU A 185 -5.64 -2.99 14.91
N ALA A 186 -5.18 -3.22 13.67
CA ALA A 186 -5.97 -2.92 12.47
C ALA A 186 -7.29 -3.71 12.43
N ARG A 187 -7.26 -4.99 12.81
CA ARG A 187 -8.46 -5.84 12.89
C ARG A 187 -9.42 -5.35 13.98
N LEU A 188 -8.92 -4.98 15.16
CA LEU A 188 -9.76 -4.41 16.22
C LEU A 188 -10.41 -3.09 15.79
N ALA A 189 -9.66 -2.24 15.10
CA ALA A 189 -10.20 -0.99 14.55
C ALA A 189 -11.27 -1.25 13.49
N ALA A 190 -11.05 -2.21 12.59
CA ALA A 190 -12.04 -2.61 11.59
C ALA A 190 -13.29 -3.21 12.24
N GLU A 191 -13.15 -4.07 13.26
CA GLU A 191 -14.27 -4.63 14.01
C GLU A 191 -15.13 -3.56 14.65
N LYS A 192 -14.50 -2.57 15.30
CA LYS A 192 -15.20 -1.41 15.86
C LYS A 192 -15.98 -0.66 14.78
N ALA A 193 -15.32 -0.33 13.66
CA ALA A 193 -15.95 0.37 12.54
C ALA A 193 -17.17 -0.39 11.97
N LEU A 194 -17.02 -1.70 11.75
CA LEU A 194 -18.08 -2.57 11.23
C LEU A 194 -19.23 -2.76 12.23
N ASN A 195 -18.99 -2.62 13.54
CA ASN A 195 -20.05 -2.67 14.54
C ASN A 195 -20.87 -1.38 14.61
N GLU A 196 -20.27 -0.25 14.24
CA GLU A 196 -20.88 1.10 14.25
C GLU A 196 -21.63 1.45 12.95
N ARG A 197 -21.52 0.63 11.89
CA ARG A 197 -22.22 0.86 10.62
C ARG A 197 -23.75 0.76 10.78
N LYS A 198 -24.47 1.57 9.98
CA LYS A 198 -25.94 1.66 10.03
C LYS A 198 -26.63 0.39 9.52
N SER A 199 -26.15 -0.18 8.41
CA SER A 199 -26.67 -1.41 7.82
C SER A 199 -25.70 -2.56 8.06
N LYS A 200 -26.21 -3.68 8.59
CA LYS A 200 -25.43 -4.90 8.85
C LYS A 200 -25.95 -6.06 8.01
N SER A 201 -26.17 -5.81 6.71
CA SER A 201 -26.62 -6.82 5.74
C SER A 201 -25.71 -8.06 5.76
N VAL A 202 -24.39 -7.85 5.89
CA VAL A 202 -23.42 -8.90 6.18
C VAL A 202 -22.91 -8.76 7.63
N PRO A 203 -22.97 -9.81 8.47
CA PRO A 203 -22.49 -9.76 9.84
C PRO A 203 -21.02 -9.35 9.96
N THR A 204 -20.67 -8.63 11.03
CA THR A 204 -19.29 -8.13 11.26
C THR A 204 -18.28 -9.27 11.25
N LYS A 205 -18.64 -10.40 11.85
CA LYS A 205 -17.81 -11.61 11.90
C LYS A 205 -17.45 -12.12 10.50
N ASP A 206 -18.40 -12.10 9.57
CA ASP A 206 -18.19 -12.60 8.21
C ASP A 206 -17.32 -11.63 7.40
N THR A 207 -17.56 -10.32 7.49
CA THR A 207 -16.68 -9.30 6.88
C THR A 207 -15.24 -9.42 7.42
N LEU A 208 -15.07 -9.61 8.73
CA LEU A 208 -13.75 -9.81 9.35
C LEU A 208 -13.08 -11.12 8.91
N ASN A 209 -13.85 -12.19 8.70
CA ASN A 209 -13.32 -13.44 8.15
C ASN A 209 -12.83 -13.27 6.71
N LEU A 210 -13.55 -12.52 5.87
CA LEU A 210 -13.12 -12.16 4.52
C LEU A 210 -11.82 -11.35 4.55
N MET A 211 -11.76 -10.30 5.37
CA MET A 211 -10.55 -9.49 5.59
C MET A 211 -9.36 -10.37 6.04
N THR A 212 -9.60 -11.33 6.92
CA THR A 212 -8.54 -12.23 7.41
C THR A 212 -8.03 -13.17 6.32
N ASN A 213 -8.89 -13.65 5.44
CA ASN A 213 -8.44 -14.46 4.32
C ASN A 213 -7.65 -13.62 3.31
N MET A 214 -8.00 -12.35 3.11
CA MET A 214 -7.22 -11.41 2.28
C MET A 214 -5.86 -11.06 2.88
N ASP A 215 -5.77 -10.81 4.19
CA ASP A 215 -4.49 -10.53 4.88
C ASP A 215 -3.50 -11.69 4.78
N ASN A 216 -4.03 -12.89 4.56
CA ASN A 216 -3.27 -14.11 4.36
C ASN A 216 -3.22 -14.52 2.89
N ASP A 217 -3.62 -13.66 1.96
CA ASP A 217 -3.42 -13.94 0.55
C ASP A 217 -1.92 -14.00 0.23
N HIS A 218 -1.59 -14.90 -0.68
CA HIS A 218 -0.22 -15.12 -1.08
C HIS A 218 0.13 -14.24 -2.27
N ILE A 219 1.39 -13.88 -2.36
CA ILE A 219 1.93 -13.10 -3.46
C ILE A 219 2.82 -14.03 -4.28
N PRO A 220 2.42 -14.38 -5.51
CA PRO A 220 3.26 -15.12 -6.43
C PRO A 220 4.48 -14.30 -6.82
N VAL A 221 5.66 -14.90 -6.74
CA VAL A 221 6.94 -14.30 -7.15
C VAL A 221 7.54 -15.11 -8.31
N TYR A 222 8.32 -14.44 -9.16
CA TYR A 222 8.73 -14.90 -10.49
C TYR A 222 9.34 -16.31 -10.54
N SER A 223 10.04 -16.77 -9.50
CA SER A 223 10.69 -18.09 -9.46
C SER A 223 9.79 -19.26 -9.02
N THR A 224 8.49 -19.29 -9.31
CA THR A 224 7.50 -20.33 -8.86
C THR A 224 7.20 -20.37 -7.35
N LYS A 225 7.66 -19.35 -6.62
CA LYS A 225 7.53 -19.28 -5.16
C LYS A 225 6.43 -18.31 -4.79
N SER A 226 5.59 -18.71 -3.84
CA SER A 226 4.60 -17.82 -3.23
C SER A 226 5.16 -17.30 -1.92
N ILE A 227 4.95 -16.01 -1.64
CA ILE A 227 5.32 -15.41 -0.36
C ILE A 227 4.08 -14.91 0.38
N ILE A 228 4.18 -14.85 1.69
CA ILE A 228 3.19 -14.20 2.56
C ILE A 228 3.92 -13.19 3.46
N GLN A 229 3.25 -12.13 3.87
CA GLN A 229 3.81 -11.22 4.86
C GLN A 229 3.76 -11.87 6.25
N LYS A 230 4.88 -11.87 6.96
CA LYS A 230 4.98 -12.41 8.32
C LYS A 230 4.08 -11.66 9.29
N ILE A 231 3.40 -12.41 10.15
CA ILE A 231 2.69 -11.84 11.30
C ILE A 231 3.75 -11.50 12.36
N ARG A 232 4.06 -10.21 12.53
CA ARG A 232 4.94 -9.76 13.60
C ARG A 232 4.19 -9.87 14.94
N ASN A 233 4.40 -10.96 15.66
CA ASN A 233 4.01 -11.02 17.07
C ASN A 233 4.89 -10.03 17.83
N ARG A 234 4.33 -8.88 18.22
CA ARG A 234 4.92 -8.04 19.26
C ARG A 234 4.93 -8.87 20.53
N ARG A 235 6.04 -9.56 20.81
CA ARG A 235 6.39 -9.87 22.20
C ARG A 235 6.48 -8.52 22.88
N HIS A 236 5.52 -8.19 23.73
CA HIS A 236 5.72 -7.15 24.73
C HIS A 236 6.92 -7.58 25.58
N LYS A 237 8.13 -7.14 25.20
CA LYS A 237 9.22 -7.06 26.16
C LYS A 237 8.75 -6.04 27.19
N LYS A 238 8.22 -6.53 28.32
CA LYS A 238 8.20 -5.77 29.57
C LYS A 238 9.67 -5.54 29.95
N SER A 239 10.31 -4.55 29.36
CA SER A 239 11.56 -4.02 29.89
C SER A 239 11.19 -3.07 31.02
N GLY A 240 11.03 -3.62 32.22
CA GLY A 240 11.21 -2.84 33.44
C GLY A 240 12.65 -2.35 33.46
N GLN A 241 12.86 -1.04 33.39
CA GLN A 241 14.11 -0.41 33.79
C GLN A 241 13.77 0.80 34.65
N ASN A 242 14.28 0.72 35.88
CA ASN A 242 14.24 1.72 36.94
C ASN A 242 14.51 3.13 36.39
N ARG A 243 13.57 4.05 36.64
CA ARG A 243 13.82 5.48 36.61
C ARG A 243 14.52 5.86 37.90
N ASN A 244 15.84 6.00 37.85
CA ASN A 244 16.58 6.93 38.69
C ASN A 244 17.84 7.32 37.95
N GLN A 245 17.79 8.45 37.24
CA GLN A 245 18.96 9.27 36.96
C GLN A 245 18.51 10.70 36.66
N SER A 246 19.15 11.61 37.40
CA SER A 246 19.03 13.05 37.47
C SER A 246 19.10 13.72 36.09
N LYS A 247 18.08 14.53 35.77
CA LYS A 247 18.08 15.41 34.59
C LYS A 247 18.94 16.66 34.88
N GLN A 248 20.19 16.66 34.45
CA GLN A 248 20.89 17.91 34.13
C GLN A 248 20.32 18.43 32.80
N LYS A 249 19.71 19.63 32.84
CA LYS A 249 19.20 20.34 31.67
C LYS A 249 20.38 20.81 30.81
N GLN A 250 20.66 20.14 29.69
CA GLN A 250 21.45 20.74 28.62
C GLN A 250 20.51 21.62 27.77
N LYS A 251 20.81 22.93 27.69
CA LYS A 251 20.15 23.85 26.77
C LYS A 251 20.53 23.47 25.33
N PRO A 252 19.60 23.58 24.35
CA PRO A 252 19.94 23.39 22.95
C PRO A 252 20.89 24.52 22.48
N PRO A 253 21.78 24.24 21.51
CA PRO A 253 22.69 25.25 20.97
C PRO A 253 21.93 26.33 20.16
N PRO A 254 22.48 27.54 20.02
CA PRO A 254 21.83 28.63 19.29
C PRO A 254 21.71 28.31 17.79
N TYR A 255 20.62 28.77 17.18
CA TYR A 255 20.32 28.59 15.76
C TYR A 255 21.19 29.52 14.89
N GLU A 256 22.08 28.97 14.06
CA GLU A 256 22.83 29.73 13.05
C GLU A 256 21.97 30.01 11.81
N LYS A 257 21.70 31.29 11.54
CA LYS A 257 21.08 31.74 10.27
C LYS A 257 22.05 31.50 9.10
N LYS A 258 21.86 30.42 8.34
CA LYS A 258 22.49 30.29 7.02
C LYS A 258 21.84 31.27 6.03
N ARG A 259 22.64 32.18 5.47
CA ARG A 259 22.23 33.11 4.40
C ARG A 259 21.77 32.29 3.18
N THR A 260 20.54 32.53 2.72
CA THR A 260 20.01 32.00 1.46
C THR A 260 20.71 32.68 0.28
N PRO A 261 21.11 31.94 -0.77
CA PRO A 261 21.52 32.55 -2.03
C PRO A 261 20.32 33.20 -2.73
N ASN A 262 20.52 34.41 -3.26
CA ASN A 262 19.51 35.17 -4.01
C ASN A 262 18.88 34.33 -5.14
N MET A 263 17.58 34.03 -5.04
CA MET A 263 16.79 33.50 -6.15
C MET A 263 16.51 34.64 -7.14
N ARG A 264 17.06 34.53 -8.36
CA ARG A 264 16.63 35.34 -9.51
C ARG A 264 15.23 34.89 -9.94
N VAL A 265 14.25 35.78 -9.80
CA VAL A 265 12.90 35.62 -10.37
C VAL A 265 13.00 35.74 -11.89
N ARG A 266 12.49 34.76 -12.65
CA ARG A 266 12.29 34.88 -14.10
C ARG A 266 10.93 35.56 -14.36
N PRO A 267 10.84 36.59 -15.22
CA PRO A 267 9.55 37.21 -15.56
C PRO A 267 8.79 36.41 -16.62
N GLY A 268 7.48 36.29 -16.41
CA GLY A 268 6.41 36.31 -17.43
C GLY A 268 6.41 35.27 -18.54
N ALA A 269 5.42 34.37 -18.51
CA ALA A 269 4.77 33.87 -19.73
C ALA A 269 3.25 33.91 -19.47
N GLN A 270 2.57 34.71 -20.27
CA GLN A 270 1.14 34.98 -20.24
C GLN A 270 0.33 33.77 -20.71
N GLU A 271 -0.93 33.77 -20.29
CA GLU A 271 -2.00 32.87 -20.72
C GLU A 271 -2.20 32.91 -22.24
N GLU A 272 -2.22 31.73 -22.88
CA GLU A 272 -3.17 31.31 -23.93
C GLU A 272 -3.41 29.80 -23.79
#